data_AF-A0A936VUC7-F1
#
_entry.id   AF-A0A936VUC7-F1
#
_cell.length_a   1.000
_cell.length_b   1.000
_cell.length_c   1.000
_cell.angle_alpha   90.00
_cell.angle_beta   90.00
_cell.angle_gamma   90.00
#
_symmetry.space_group_name_H-M   'P 1'
#
loop_
_entity.id
_entity.type
_entity.pdbx_description
1 polymer ?
#
loop_
_entity_poly.entity_id
_entity_poly.type
_entity_poly.pdbx_seq_one_letter_code
_entity_poly.pdbx_strand_id
1 'polypeptide(L)'
;MVDFLLLVFTTCIVCASGNVINDYYDYQADRTNSLKVKSSFTRKQLITVYFLLVIVGAVFAVYLSFRYGFYNSFLLYPLTVFFLWLYSYRLKCVAILGNVLIAIFTGAVVLLVPYAYWNELTILRMIDPAMWFQLIHAFLHLFIFTFLLNFYREIYKDIEDRTQDEMNQCRSTAVALGVPRAKQIAIMMLLFFAIVALFYMYSLHSMNMKIVFSIFLLLPTIFLIYFSIKSSTDKEFHQLSQYAKIMMALGLIFVLLN
;
A
#
# COMPACT_ATOMS: atom_id res chain seq x y z
N MET A 1 6.27 -6.46 23.55
CA MET A 1 7.30 -6.49 22.49
C MET A 1 7.19 -7.74 21.62
N VAL A 2 7.20 -8.95 22.18
CA VAL A 2 7.05 -10.21 21.41
C VAL A 2 5.76 -10.23 20.57
N ASP A 3 4.62 -9.88 21.17
CA ASP A 3 3.33 -9.90 20.46
C ASP A 3 3.27 -8.85 19.31
N PHE A 4 3.92 -7.70 19.47
CA PHE A 4 4.07 -6.70 18.40
C PHE A 4 4.96 -7.22 17.26
N LEU A 5 6.08 -7.87 17.56
CA LEU A 5 6.93 -8.49 16.55
C LEU A 5 6.19 -9.61 15.78
N LEU A 6 5.33 -10.36 16.47
CA LEU A 6 4.47 -11.36 15.84
C LEU A 6 3.41 -10.71 14.93
N LEU A 7 2.83 -9.58 15.30
CA LEU A 7 1.92 -8.81 14.43
C LEU A 7 2.63 -8.36 13.15
N VAL A 8 3.83 -7.78 13.29
CA VAL A 8 4.67 -7.37 12.14
C VAL A 8 4.99 -8.58 11.27
N PHE A 9 5.44 -9.69 11.86
CA PHE A 9 5.77 -10.91 11.14
C PHE A 9 4.56 -11.49 10.39
N THR A 10 3.39 -11.55 11.03
CA THR A 10 2.14 -12.01 10.41
C THR A 10 1.76 -11.13 9.22
N THR A 11 1.90 -9.80 9.36
CA THR A 11 1.65 -8.84 8.28
C THR A 11 2.62 -9.04 7.11
N CYS A 12 3.90 -9.29 7.41
CA CYS A 12 4.90 -9.64 6.39
C CYS A 12 4.55 -10.95 5.66
N ILE A 13 4.06 -11.97 6.37
CA ILE A 13 3.60 -13.23 5.75
C ILE A 13 2.41 -12.98 4.82
N VAL A 14 1.42 -12.18 5.25
CA VAL A 14 0.27 -11.84 4.41
C VAL A 14 0.72 -11.12 3.14
N CYS A 15 1.59 -10.11 3.28
CA CYS A 15 2.17 -9.39 2.14
C CYS A 15 2.96 -10.33 1.21
N ALA A 16 3.78 -11.23 1.76
CA ALA A 16 4.52 -12.23 1.00
C ALA A 16 3.57 -13.18 0.25
N SER A 17 2.50 -13.66 0.90
CA SER A 17 1.50 -14.52 0.27
C SER A 17 0.79 -13.81 -0.89
N GLY A 18 0.47 -12.51 -0.73
CA GLY A 18 -0.10 -11.67 -1.76
C GLY A 18 0.82 -11.51 -2.98
N ASN A 19 2.11 -11.27 -2.75
CA ASN A 19 3.09 -11.19 -3.84
C ASN A 19 3.26 -12.55 -4.55
N VAL A 20 3.36 -13.66 -3.81
CA VAL A 20 3.53 -15.00 -4.39
C VAL A 20 2.32 -15.42 -5.22
N ILE A 21 1.09 -15.15 -4.76
CA ILE A 21 -0.10 -15.44 -5.56
C ILE A 21 -0.20 -14.54 -6.79
N ASN A 22 0.26 -13.30 -6.69
CA ASN A 22 0.35 -12.40 -7.84
C ASN A 22 1.29 -12.98 -8.91
N ASP A 23 2.51 -13.35 -8.52
CA ASP A 23 3.51 -13.98 -9.40
C ASP A 23 2.98 -15.29 -10.02
N TYR A 24 2.16 -16.06 -9.30
CA TYR A 24 1.54 -17.28 -9.83
C TYR A 24 0.59 -16.98 -11.00
N TYR A 25 -0.20 -15.91 -10.90
CA TYR A 25 -1.12 -15.49 -11.96
C TYR A 25 -0.40 -14.74 -13.08
N ASP A 26 0.67 -14.01 -12.78
CA ASP A 26 1.51 -13.28 -13.76
C ASP A 26 2.60 -14.14 -14.39
N TYR A 27 2.75 -15.41 -13.98
CA TYR A 27 3.84 -16.29 -14.38
C TYR A 27 4.14 -16.34 -15.89
N GLN A 28 3.11 -16.36 -16.73
CA GLN A 28 3.29 -16.39 -18.19
C GLN A 28 3.63 -14.99 -18.74
N ALA A 29 2.96 -13.96 -18.22
CA ALA A 29 3.12 -12.58 -18.63
C ALA A 29 4.52 -12.02 -18.29
N ASP A 30 5.03 -12.32 -17.10
CA ASP A 30 6.34 -11.84 -16.66
C ASP A 30 7.50 -12.52 -17.41
N ARG A 31 7.29 -13.70 -17.99
CA ARG A 31 8.33 -14.39 -18.78
C ARG A 31 8.57 -13.75 -20.14
N THR A 32 7.56 -13.09 -20.70
CA THR A 32 7.62 -12.38 -21.99
C THR A 32 8.07 -10.93 -21.83
N ASN A 33 7.94 -10.34 -20.63
CA ASN A 33 8.37 -8.96 -20.36
C ASN A 33 9.89 -8.87 -20.16
N SER A 34 10.55 -7.98 -20.92
CA SER A 34 12.00 -7.76 -20.87
C SER A 34 12.46 -6.83 -19.73
N LEU A 35 11.55 -6.04 -19.16
CA LEU A 35 11.84 -5.10 -18.08
C LEU A 35 11.71 -5.73 -16.68
N LYS A 36 11.05 -6.89 -16.58
CA LYS A 36 10.81 -7.58 -15.31
C LYS A 36 11.83 -8.68 -15.02
N VAL A 37 12.16 -8.82 -13.74
CA VAL A 37 12.96 -9.94 -13.24
C VAL A 37 12.10 -11.20 -13.27
N LYS A 38 12.58 -12.23 -13.97
CA LYS A 38 11.86 -13.51 -14.09
C LYS A 38 11.98 -14.29 -12.81
N SER A 39 10.86 -14.83 -12.32
CA SER A 39 10.87 -15.71 -11.15
C SER A 39 11.70 -16.96 -11.41
N SER A 40 12.56 -17.31 -10.45
CA SER A 40 13.33 -18.56 -10.44
C SER A 40 12.47 -19.78 -10.08
N PHE A 41 11.29 -19.56 -9.51
CA PHE A 41 10.36 -20.62 -9.12
C PHE A 41 9.49 -21.07 -10.29
N THR A 42 9.13 -22.34 -10.30
CA THR A 42 8.09 -22.88 -11.18
C THR A 42 6.71 -22.49 -10.67
N ARG A 43 5.72 -22.49 -11.58
CA ARG A 43 4.31 -22.24 -11.22
C ARG A 43 3.78 -23.17 -10.12
N LYS A 44 4.23 -24.43 -10.10
CA LYS A 44 3.89 -25.41 -9.03
C LYS A 44 4.52 -25.05 -7.68
N GLN A 45 5.75 -24.54 -7.69
CA GLN A 45 6.40 -24.07 -6.46
C GLN A 45 5.72 -22.82 -5.91
N LEU A 46 5.34 -21.86 -6.78
CA LEU A 46 4.65 -20.64 -6.35
C LEU A 46 3.34 -20.95 -5.61
N ILE A 47 2.49 -21.82 -6.16
CA ILE A 47 1.23 -22.17 -5.48
C ILE A 47 1.47 -22.94 -4.17
N THR A 48 2.52 -23.77 -4.11
CA THR A 48 2.89 -24.49 -2.87
C THR A 48 3.36 -23.51 -1.80
N VAL A 49 4.24 -22.57 -2.15
CA VAL A 49 4.73 -21.52 -1.24
C VAL A 49 3.57 -20.63 -0.78
N TYR A 50 2.64 -20.27 -1.67
CA TYR A 50 1.44 -19.53 -1.32
C TYR A 50 0.65 -20.21 -0.20
N PHE A 51 0.28 -21.49 -0.38
CA PHE A 51 -0.49 -22.21 0.63
C PHE A 51 0.28 -22.38 1.95
N LEU A 52 1.59 -22.62 1.90
CA LEU A 52 2.42 -22.66 3.11
C LEU A 52 2.39 -21.33 3.87
N LEU A 53 2.56 -20.21 3.16
CA LEU A 53 2.50 -18.88 3.78
C LEU A 53 1.11 -18.59 4.38
N VAL A 54 0.04 -18.96 3.68
CA VAL A 54 -1.34 -18.80 4.18
C VAL A 54 -1.57 -19.63 5.44
N ILE A 55 -1.11 -20.88 5.49
CA ILE A 55 -1.27 -21.73 6.67
C ILE A 55 -0.46 -21.17 7.85
N VAL A 56 0.80 -20.81 7.62
CA VAL A 56 1.68 -20.26 8.68
C VAL A 56 1.11 -18.93 9.20
N GLY A 57 0.66 -18.04 8.31
CA GLY A 57 0.05 -16.78 8.71
C GLY A 57 -1.26 -16.98 9.48
N ALA A 58 -2.08 -17.96 9.11
CA ALA A 58 -3.31 -18.30 9.82
C ALA A 58 -3.02 -18.75 11.26
N VAL A 59 -2.00 -19.57 11.48
CA VAL A 59 -1.58 -20.01 12.83
C VAL A 59 -1.25 -18.80 13.71
N PHE A 60 -0.45 -17.85 13.20
CA PHE A 60 -0.10 -16.65 13.97
C PHE A 60 -1.28 -15.70 14.16
N ALA A 61 -2.13 -15.51 13.14
CA ALA A 61 -3.31 -14.67 13.25
C ALA A 61 -4.30 -15.21 14.30
N VAL A 62 -4.51 -16.53 14.34
CA VAL A 62 -5.34 -17.18 15.37
C VAL A 62 -4.73 -16.98 16.75
N TYR A 63 -3.43 -17.26 16.91
CA TYR A 63 -2.72 -17.04 18.18
C TYR A 63 -2.87 -15.59 18.68
N LEU A 64 -2.64 -14.59 17.81
CA LEU A 64 -2.77 -13.18 18.15
C LEU A 64 -4.23 -12.80 18.51
N SER A 65 -5.21 -13.31 17.77
CA SER A 65 -6.64 -13.05 18.04
C SER A 65 -7.04 -13.50 19.45
N PHE A 66 -6.63 -14.70 19.86
CA PHE A 66 -6.85 -15.20 21.22
C PHE A 66 -6.08 -14.38 22.26
N ARG A 67 -4.81 -14.06 22.00
CA ARG A 67 -3.94 -13.34 22.94
C ARG A 67 -4.47 -11.95 23.30
N TYR A 68 -4.97 -11.22 22.31
CA TYR A 68 -5.49 -9.87 22.49
C TYR A 68 -6.99 -9.81 22.80
N GLY A 69 -7.67 -10.96 22.90
CA GLY A 69 -9.10 -11.03 23.21
C GLY A 69 -10.02 -10.46 22.12
N PHE A 70 -9.49 -10.20 20.92
CA PHE A 70 -10.25 -9.68 19.80
C PHE A 70 -10.82 -10.83 18.97
N TYR A 71 -11.71 -11.62 19.56
CA TYR A 71 -12.30 -12.79 18.89
C TYR A 71 -12.98 -12.42 17.57
N ASN A 72 -13.58 -11.23 17.46
CA ASN A 72 -14.20 -10.71 16.24
C ASN A 72 -13.20 -10.50 15.07
N SER A 73 -11.90 -10.44 15.34
CA SER A 73 -10.84 -10.29 14.31
C SER A 73 -10.50 -11.58 13.59
N PHE A 74 -11.09 -12.72 13.99
CA PHE A 74 -10.79 -14.00 13.34
C PHE A 74 -11.06 -13.97 11.83
N LEU A 75 -12.00 -13.12 11.38
CA LEU A 75 -12.33 -12.91 9.98
C LEU A 75 -11.34 -12.00 9.24
N LEU A 76 -10.59 -11.15 9.95
CA LEU A 76 -9.71 -10.18 9.32
C LEU A 76 -8.67 -10.89 8.43
N TYR A 77 -8.00 -11.91 8.97
CA TYR A 77 -7.01 -12.68 8.25
C TYR A 77 -7.54 -13.38 6.99
N PRO A 78 -8.57 -14.27 7.07
CA PRO A 78 -9.08 -14.95 5.89
C PRO A 78 -9.68 -13.99 4.87
N LEU A 79 -10.30 -12.87 5.29
CA LEU A 79 -10.77 -11.84 4.37
C LEU A 79 -9.60 -11.17 3.64
N THR A 80 -8.53 -10.79 4.33
CA THR A 80 -7.36 -10.18 3.69
C THR A 80 -6.73 -11.14 2.68
N VAL A 81 -6.53 -12.40 3.04
CA VAL A 81 -6.00 -13.43 2.12
C VAL A 81 -6.92 -13.63 0.92
N PHE A 82 -8.24 -13.71 1.15
CA PHE A 82 -9.23 -13.85 0.09
C PHE A 82 -9.20 -12.67 -0.89
N PHE A 83 -9.17 -11.43 -0.40
CA PHE A 83 -9.14 -10.25 -1.26
C PHE A 83 -7.81 -10.10 -2.00
N LEU A 84 -6.67 -10.47 -1.40
CA LEU A 84 -5.39 -10.51 -2.11
C LEU A 84 -5.39 -11.56 -3.23
N TRP A 85 -5.96 -12.74 -2.98
CA TRP A 85 -6.17 -13.74 -4.02
C TRP A 85 -7.13 -13.25 -5.11
N LEU A 86 -8.26 -12.65 -4.73
CA LEU A 86 -9.27 -12.12 -5.65
C LEU A 86 -8.70 -10.98 -6.51
N TYR A 87 -7.81 -10.18 -5.94
CA TYR A 87 -7.04 -9.18 -6.67
C TYR A 87 -6.22 -9.82 -7.79
N SER A 88 -5.34 -10.77 -7.45
CA SER A 88 -4.46 -11.41 -8.42
C SER A 88 -5.22 -12.24 -9.45
N TYR A 89 -6.35 -12.84 -9.06
CA TYR A 89 -7.18 -13.62 -9.95
C TYR A 89 -7.99 -12.76 -10.93
N ARG A 90 -8.56 -11.63 -10.49
CA ARG A 90 -9.46 -10.80 -11.33
C ARG A 90 -9.38 -9.30 -11.15
N LEU A 91 -9.31 -8.77 -9.92
CA LEU A 91 -9.52 -7.32 -9.73
C LEU A 91 -8.40 -6.47 -10.33
N LYS A 92 -7.19 -7.01 -10.53
CA LYS A 92 -6.13 -6.33 -11.28
C LYS A 92 -6.55 -6.00 -12.74
N CYS A 93 -7.46 -6.78 -13.31
CA CYS A 93 -8.02 -6.55 -14.64
C CYS A 93 -9.35 -5.79 -14.63
N VAL A 94 -9.70 -5.18 -13.49
CA VAL A 94 -10.86 -4.29 -13.35
C VAL A 94 -10.32 -2.89 -13.06
N ALA A 95 -10.41 -2.02 -14.06
CA ALA A 95 -9.94 -0.64 -13.99
C ALA A 95 -10.34 0.05 -12.68
N ILE A 96 -9.38 0.73 -12.07
CA ILE A 96 -9.45 1.46 -10.79
C ILE A 96 -9.64 0.54 -9.57
N LEU A 97 -10.53 -0.45 -9.64
CA LEU A 97 -10.92 -1.25 -8.47
C LEU A 97 -9.75 -2.04 -7.88
N GLY A 98 -8.90 -2.63 -8.72
CA GLY A 98 -7.68 -3.30 -8.27
C GLY A 98 -6.73 -2.33 -7.55
N ASN A 99 -6.52 -1.14 -8.11
CA ASN A 99 -5.63 -0.12 -7.54
C ASN A 99 -6.17 0.41 -6.21
N VAL A 100 -7.49 0.64 -6.09
CA VAL A 100 -8.16 1.00 -4.83
C VAL A 100 -7.90 -0.06 -3.77
N LEU A 101 -8.13 -1.34 -4.09
CA LEU A 101 -8.01 -2.42 -3.11
C LEU A 101 -6.58 -2.51 -2.54
N ILE A 102 -5.56 -2.49 -3.40
CA ILE A 102 -4.16 -2.54 -2.96
C ILE A 102 -3.78 -1.28 -2.19
N ALA A 103 -4.28 -0.10 -2.57
CA ALA A 103 -4.08 1.12 -1.81
C ALA A 103 -4.72 1.05 -0.42
N ILE A 104 -5.94 0.52 -0.28
CA ILE A 104 -6.61 0.33 1.02
C ILE A 104 -5.77 -0.60 1.88
N PHE A 105 -5.33 -1.74 1.35
CA PHE A 105 -4.55 -2.71 2.13
C PHE A 105 -3.21 -2.16 2.56
N THR A 106 -2.53 -1.42 1.68
CA THR A 106 -1.26 -0.76 2.02
C THR A 106 -1.46 0.27 3.13
N GLY A 107 -2.49 1.11 3.05
CA GLY A 107 -2.81 2.06 4.12
C GLY A 107 -3.24 1.38 5.42
N ALA A 108 -4.05 0.33 5.33
CA ALA A 108 -4.62 -0.37 6.49
C ALA A 108 -3.57 -1.03 7.38
N VAL A 109 -2.38 -1.37 6.84
CA VAL A 109 -1.25 -1.85 7.64
C VAL A 109 -0.91 -0.88 8.78
N VAL A 110 -0.98 0.43 8.52
CA VAL A 110 -0.71 1.46 9.54
C VAL A 110 -1.75 1.43 10.67
N LEU A 111 -2.99 1.09 10.34
CA LEU A 111 -4.09 1.01 11.30
C LEU A 111 -4.07 -0.26 12.15
N LEU A 112 -3.25 -1.26 11.82
CA LEU A 112 -3.08 -2.47 12.64
C LEU A 112 -2.48 -2.15 14.02
N VAL A 113 -1.69 -1.07 14.13
CA VAL A 113 -1.08 -0.66 15.41
C VAL A 113 -2.15 -0.15 16.39
N PRO A 114 -2.94 0.91 16.11
CA PRO A 114 -3.98 1.34 17.02
C PRO A 114 -5.04 0.25 17.24
N TYR A 115 -5.26 -0.63 16.26
CA TYR A 115 -6.13 -1.78 16.44
C TYR A 115 -5.60 -2.77 17.48
N ALA A 116 -4.32 -3.13 17.43
CA ALA A 116 -3.71 -4.06 18.37
C ALA A 116 -3.64 -3.52 19.81
N TYR A 117 -3.56 -2.20 19.97
CA TYR A 117 -3.51 -1.50 21.26
C TYR A 117 -4.86 -0.85 21.64
N TRP A 118 -5.98 -1.39 21.16
CA TRP A 118 -7.30 -0.76 21.35
C TRP A 118 -7.70 -0.58 22.82
N ASN A 119 -7.32 -1.51 23.70
CA ASN A 119 -7.64 -1.42 25.13
C ASN A 119 -6.89 -0.28 25.79
N GLU A 120 -5.60 -0.14 25.48
CA GLU A 120 -4.74 0.94 25.94
C GLU A 120 -5.23 2.29 25.40
N LEU A 121 -5.64 2.34 24.13
CA LEU A 121 -6.26 3.53 23.55
C LEU A 121 -7.59 3.90 24.23
N THR A 122 -8.38 2.89 24.64
CA THR A 122 -9.64 3.13 25.35
C THR A 122 -9.39 3.74 26.73
N ILE A 123 -8.37 3.26 27.45
CA ILE A 123 -7.93 3.85 28.72
C ILE A 123 -7.39 5.26 28.50
N LEU A 124 -6.54 5.45 27.48
CA LEU A 124 -5.97 6.74 27.13
C LEU A 124 -7.07 7.77 26.83
N ARG A 125 -8.13 7.38 26.12
CA ARG A 125 -9.27 8.25 25.85
C ARG A 125 -9.93 8.80 27.12
N MET A 126 -9.92 8.04 28.23
CA MET A 126 -10.50 8.47 29.51
C MET A 126 -9.55 9.37 30.31
N ILE A 127 -8.24 9.07 30.27
CA ILE A 127 -7.22 9.76 31.07
C ILE A 127 -6.79 11.07 30.39
N ASP A 128 -6.53 11.01 29.09
CA ASP A 128 -6.09 12.15 28.27
C ASP A 128 -6.78 12.10 26.89
N PRO A 129 -8.02 12.63 26.80
CA PRO A 129 -8.77 12.67 25.55
C PRO A 129 -8.06 13.46 24.43
N ALA A 130 -7.24 14.46 24.80
CA ALA A 130 -6.52 15.29 23.85
C ALA A 130 -5.38 14.50 23.19
N MET A 131 -4.58 13.78 23.98
CA MET A 131 -3.53 12.90 23.46
C MET A 131 -4.12 11.75 22.64
N TRP A 132 -5.24 11.16 23.08
CA TRP A 132 -5.96 10.15 22.29
C TRP A 132 -6.36 10.68 20.92
N PHE A 133 -6.96 11.87 20.88
CA PHE A 133 -7.41 12.49 19.63
C PHE A 133 -6.21 12.74 18.70
N GLN A 134 -5.12 13.32 19.21
CA GLN A 134 -3.90 13.55 18.43
C GLN A 134 -3.36 12.25 17.81
N LEU A 135 -3.30 11.18 18.60
CA LEU A 135 -2.76 9.89 18.16
C LEU A 135 -3.63 9.25 17.07
N ILE A 136 -4.95 9.19 17.27
CA ILE A 136 -5.89 8.65 16.26
C ILE A 136 -5.83 9.48 14.98
N HIS A 137 -5.81 10.81 15.09
CA HIS A 137 -5.67 11.68 13.93
C HIS A 137 -4.35 11.44 13.20
N ALA A 138 -3.23 11.24 13.89
CA ALA A 138 -1.95 10.91 13.26
C ALA A 138 -2.04 9.60 12.45
N PHE A 139 -2.55 8.52 13.03
CA PHE A 139 -2.73 7.25 12.31
C PHE A 139 -3.67 7.36 11.11
N LEU A 140 -4.75 8.15 11.20
CA LEU A 140 -5.66 8.42 10.08
C LEU A 140 -4.97 9.20 8.95
N HIS A 141 -4.15 10.21 9.26
CA HIS A 141 -3.38 10.92 8.24
C HIS A 141 -2.39 9.98 7.56
N LEU A 142 -1.69 9.13 8.32
CA LEU A 142 -0.77 8.15 7.75
C LEU A 142 -1.47 7.13 6.86
N PHE A 143 -2.65 6.66 7.25
CA PHE A 143 -3.50 5.83 6.40
C PHE A 143 -3.82 6.54 5.09
N ILE A 144 -4.32 7.78 5.14
CA ILE A 144 -4.70 8.57 3.94
C ILE A 144 -3.48 8.82 3.05
N PHE A 145 -2.34 9.21 3.63
CA PHE A 145 -1.09 9.43 2.89
C PHE A 145 -0.61 8.17 2.18
N THR A 146 -0.58 7.05 2.89
CA THR A 146 -0.15 5.76 2.34
C THR A 146 -1.11 5.29 1.26
N PHE A 147 -2.42 5.44 1.47
CA PHE A 147 -3.45 5.12 0.49
C PHE A 147 -3.26 5.93 -0.80
N LEU A 148 -3.18 7.26 -0.72
CA LEU A 148 -3.11 8.12 -1.91
C LEU A 148 -1.82 7.94 -2.70
N LEU A 149 -0.67 7.85 -2.03
CA LEU A 149 0.61 7.61 -2.70
C LEU A 149 0.67 6.22 -3.33
N ASN A 150 0.16 5.19 -2.64
CA ASN A 150 0.14 3.85 -3.19
C ASN A 150 -0.84 3.75 -4.36
N PHE A 151 -1.98 4.42 -4.29
CA PHE A 151 -2.92 4.50 -5.41
C PHE A 151 -2.25 5.13 -6.64
N TYR A 152 -1.58 6.28 -6.47
CA TYR A 152 -0.78 6.90 -7.53
C TYR A 152 0.23 5.92 -8.12
N ARG A 153 0.97 5.21 -7.26
CA ARG A 153 1.99 4.23 -7.68
C ARG A 153 1.40 3.10 -8.51
N GLU A 154 0.29 2.51 -8.07
CA GLU A 154 -0.34 1.39 -8.78
C GLU A 154 -0.90 1.82 -10.14
N ILE A 155 -1.39 3.05 -10.31
CA ILE A 155 -1.78 3.56 -11.63
C ILE A 155 -0.57 3.69 -12.56
N TYR A 156 0.58 4.16 -12.06
CA TYR A 156 1.79 4.25 -12.87
C TYR A 156 2.37 2.88 -13.23
N LYS A 157 2.20 1.86 -12.37
CA LYS A 157 2.47 0.47 -12.74
C LYS A 157 1.54 -0.04 -13.84
N ASP A 158 0.23 0.20 -13.75
CA ASP A 158 -0.70 -0.17 -14.83
C ASP A 158 -0.29 0.47 -16.18
N ILE A 159 0.21 1.72 -16.15
CA ILE A 159 0.70 2.40 -17.36
C ILE A 159 1.98 1.74 -17.90
N GLU A 160 2.91 1.37 -17.02
CA GLU A 160 4.13 0.64 -17.36
C GLU A 160 3.81 -0.73 -17.98
N ASP A 161 2.85 -1.46 -17.40
CA ASP A 161 2.48 -2.83 -17.79
C ASP A 161 1.43 -2.90 -18.92
N ARG A 162 0.95 -1.75 -19.43
CA ARG A 162 -0.17 -1.65 -20.39
C ARG A 162 -0.06 -2.59 -21.59
N THR A 163 1.12 -2.71 -22.19
CA THR A 163 1.32 -3.51 -23.41
C THR A 163 1.22 -5.01 -23.09
N GLN A 164 1.70 -5.42 -21.92
CA GLN A 164 1.56 -6.79 -21.45
C GLN A 164 0.11 -7.09 -21.04
N ASP A 165 -0.57 -6.14 -20.39
CA ASP A 165 -1.96 -6.26 -20.01
C ASP A 165 -2.89 -6.39 -21.22
N GLU A 166 -2.65 -5.60 -22.27
CA GLU A 166 -3.35 -5.70 -23.55
C GLU A 166 -3.22 -7.09 -24.17
N MET A 167 -2.00 -7.65 -24.21
CA MET A 167 -1.76 -9.01 -24.73
C MET A 167 -2.52 -10.09 -23.94
N ASN A 168 -2.68 -9.90 -22.63
CA ASN A 168 -3.39 -10.85 -21.76
C ASN A 168 -4.90 -10.57 -21.64
N GLN A 169 -5.43 -9.64 -22.44
CA GLN A 169 -6.83 -9.19 -22.37
C GLN A 169 -7.23 -8.67 -20.97
N CYS A 170 -6.26 -8.18 -20.19
CA CYS A 170 -6.45 -7.61 -18.88
C CYS A 170 -6.84 -6.14 -19.02
N ARG A 171 -8.03 -5.77 -18.54
CA ARG A 171 -8.53 -4.38 -18.59
C ARG A 171 -8.09 -3.59 -17.36
N SER A 172 -6.77 -3.49 -17.15
CA SER A 172 -6.19 -2.61 -16.12
C SER A 172 -6.53 -1.14 -16.41
N THR A 173 -6.22 -0.24 -15.47
CA THR A 173 -6.67 1.16 -15.58
C THR A 173 -6.12 1.85 -16.84
N ALA A 174 -4.85 1.59 -17.16
CA ALA A 174 -4.21 2.16 -18.34
C ALA A 174 -4.79 1.60 -19.65
N VAL A 175 -5.12 0.31 -19.71
CA VAL A 175 -5.72 -0.33 -20.89
C VAL A 175 -7.16 0.12 -21.09
N ALA A 176 -7.96 0.16 -20.02
CA ALA A 176 -9.37 0.50 -20.12
C ALA A 176 -9.64 1.98 -20.42
N LEU A 177 -8.84 2.89 -19.85
CA LEU A 177 -9.07 4.34 -19.96
C LEU A 177 -8.12 5.04 -20.93
N GLY A 178 -7.02 4.38 -21.29
CA GLY A 178 -5.89 4.96 -21.99
C GLY A 178 -4.92 5.70 -21.06
N VAL A 179 -3.65 5.77 -21.47
CA VAL A 179 -2.57 6.42 -20.70
C VAL A 179 -2.90 7.87 -20.30
N PRO A 180 -3.45 8.75 -21.15
CA PRO A 180 -3.72 10.14 -20.75
C PRO A 180 -4.69 10.25 -19.57
N ARG A 181 -5.76 9.46 -19.57
CA ARG A 181 -6.77 9.46 -18.49
C ARG A 181 -6.22 8.80 -17.23
N ALA A 182 -5.48 7.70 -17.36
CA ALA A 182 -4.81 7.06 -16.22
C ALA A 182 -3.85 8.04 -15.53
N LYS A 183 -3.00 8.75 -16.30
CA LYS A 183 -2.12 9.80 -15.77
C LYS A 183 -2.92 10.90 -15.05
N GLN A 184 -4.01 11.37 -15.64
CA GLN A 184 -4.86 12.39 -15.03
C GLN A 184 -5.40 11.94 -13.66
N ILE A 185 -5.91 10.70 -13.57
CA ILE A 185 -6.40 10.12 -12.31
C ILE A 185 -5.27 10.06 -11.27
N ALA A 186 -4.08 9.59 -11.65
CA ALA A 186 -2.93 9.53 -10.75
C ALA A 186 -2.54 10.93 -10.24
N ILE A 187 -2.44 11.92 -11.13
CA ILE A 187 -2.13 13.31 -10.76
C ILE A 187 -3.21 13.89 -9.83
N MET A 188 -4.49 13.61 -10.07
CA MET A 188 -5.58 14.05 -9.18
C MET A 188 -5.42 13.47 -7.76
N MET A 189 -5.04 12.20 -7.62
CA MET A 189 -4.76 11.60 -6.32
C MET A 189 -3.55 12.22 -5.64
N LEU A 190 -2.51 12.57 -6.42
CA LEU A 190 -1.31 13.22 -5.89
C LEU A 190 -1.58 14.69 -5.49
N LEU A 191 -2.44 15.40 -6.21
CA LEU A 191 -2.92 16.73 -5.82
C LEU A 191 -3.76 16.67 -4.55
N PHE A 192 -4.65 15.68 -4.44
CA PHE A 192 -5.41 15.46 -3.22
C PHE A 192 -4.48 15.12 -2.05
N PHE A 193 -3.46 14.28 -2.27
CA PHE A 193 -2.40 14.04 -1.30
C PHE A 193 -1.73 15.35 -0.85
N ALA A 194 -1.36 16.23 -1.79
CA ALA A 194 -0.73 17.51 -1.47
C ALA A 194 -1.63 18.40 -0.59
N ILE A 195 -2.93 18.44 -0.87
CA ILE A 195 -3.91 19.20 -0.06
C ILE A 195 -3.98 18.66 1.37
N VAL A 196 -4.12 17.33 1.53
CA VAL A 196 -4.15 16.71 2.87
C VAL A 196 -2.82 16.92 3.59
N ALA A 197 -1.69 16.83 2.88
CA ALA A 197 -0.37 17.07 3.43
C ALA A 197 -0.18 18.51 3.92
N LEU A 198 -0.67 19.50 3.17
CA LEU A 198 -0.65 20.91 3.59
C LEU A 198 -1.53 21.15 4.83
N PHE A 199 -2.71 20.53 4.90
CA PHE A 199 -3.56 20.62 6.08
C PHE A 199 -2.87 20.03 7.32
N TYR A 200 -2.25 18.86 7.18
CA TYR A 200 -1.47 18.25 8.26
C TYR A 200 -0.28 19.12 8.67
N MET A 201 0.45 19.70 7.71
CA MET A 201 1.57 20.60 7.99
C MET A 201 1.15 21.81 8.81
N TYR A 202 -0.04 22.36 8.58
CA TYR A 202 -0.57 23.48 9.36
C TYR A 202 -0.76 23.11 10.83
N SER A 203 -1.11 21.85 11.12
CA SER A 203 -1.28 21.34 12.49
C SER A 203 0.04 21.14 13.26
N LEU A 204 1.18 21.09 12.56
CA LEU A 204 2.49 20.97 13.20
C LEU A 204 2.83 22.23 13.99
N HIS A 205 3.25 22.08 15.25
CA HIS A 205 3.49 23.23 16.13
C HIS A 205 4.83 23.93 15.84
N SER A 206 5.89 23.15 15.62
CA SER A 206 7.26 23.67 15.46
C SER A 206 7.58 24.01 14.00
N MET A 207 8.24 25.15 13.78
CA MET A 207 8.72 25.56 12.45
C MET A 207 9.72 24.55 11.87
N ASN A 208 10.58 23.97 12.71
CA ASN A 208 11.53 22.94 12.26
C ASN A 208 10.79 21.72 11.71
N MET A 209 9.71 21.30 12.37
CA MET A 209 8.86 20.19 11.90
C MET A 209 8.25 20.48 10.54
N LYS A 210 7.76 21.71 10.32
CA LYS A 210 7.19 22.13 9.03
C LYS A 210 8.24 22.13 7.91
N ILE A 211 9.46 22.58 8.19
CA ILE A 211 10.56 22.57 7.23
C ILE A 211 10.93 21.12 6.87
N VAL A 212 11.12 20.25 7.87
CA VAL A 212 11.43 18.83 7.63
C VAL A 212 10.29 18.16 6.86
N PHE A 213 9.03 18.35 7.27
CA PHE A 213 7.86 17.82 6.55
C PHE A 213 7.82 18.27 5.08
N SER A 214 8.12 19.55 4.83
CA SER A 214 8.14 20.10 3.47
C SER A 214 9.22 19.45 2.60
N ILE A 215 10.41 19.23 3.15
CA ILE A 215 11.53 18.60 2.43
C ILE A 215 11.24 17.12 2.14
N PHE A 216 10.69 16.38 3.10
CA PHE A 216 10.51 14.93 2.98
C PHE A 216 9.22 14.53 2.24
N LEU A 217 8.20 15.39 2.18
CA LEU A 217 6.92 15.07 1.56
C LEU A 217 6.49 16.07 0.48
N LEU A 218 6.39 17.37 0.78
CA LEU A 218 5.82 18.33 -0.19
C LEU A 218 6.73 18.55 -1.41
N LEU A 219 8.04 18.69 -1.23
CA LEU A 219 8.98 18.90 -2.33
C LEU A 219 9.06 17.69 -3.27
N PRO A 220 9.19 16.43 -2.78
CA PRO A 220 9.04 15.23 -3.62
C PRO A 220 7.68 15.14 -4.32
N THR A 221 6.60 15.60 -3.69
CA THR A 221 5.26 15.64 -4.33
C THR A 221 5.24 16.55 -5.55
N ILE A 222 5.80 17.76 -5.43
CA ILE A 222 5.90 18.72 -6.55
C ILE A 222 6.74 18.12 -7.69
N PHE A 223 7.85 17.49 -7.34
CA PHE A 223 8.69 16.76 -8.30
C PHE A 223 7.88 15.68 -9.03
N LEU A 224 7.17 14.81 -8.30
CA LEU A 224 6.34 13.77 -8.90
C LEU A 224 5.26 14.34 -9.81
N ILE A 225 4.58 15.43 -9.43
CA ILE A 225 3.57 16.09 -10.28
C ILE A 225 4.20 16.59 -11.59
N TYR A 226 5.35 17.28 -11.50
CA TYR A 226 6.02 17.83 -12.68
C TYR A 226 6.44 16.73 -13.67
N PHE A 227 7.10 15.67 -13.19
CA PHE A 227 7.52 14.55 -14.04
C PHE A 227 6.34 13.68 -14.49
N SER A 228 5.26 13.61 -13.70
CA SER A 228 4.01 12.98 -14.11
C SER A 228 3.44 13.62 -15.37
N ILE A 229 3.44 14.95 -15.44
CA ILE A 229 2.94 15.67 -16.62
C ILE A 229 3.83 15.39 -17.83
N LYS A 230 5.16 15.47 -17.67
CA LYS A 230 6.14 15.38 -18.76
C LYS A 230 6.38 13.96 -19.30
N SER A 231 6.27 12.95 -18.46
CA SER A 231 6.59 11.55 -18.80
C SER A 231 5.78 11.01 -19.98
N SER A 232 6.46 10.28 -20.87
CA SER A 232 5.87 9.72 -22.09
C SER A 232 6.40 8.33 -22.44
N THR A 233 7.41 7.82 -21.73
CA THR A 233 8.03 6.51 -21.98
C THR A 233 7.81 5.53 -20.82
N ASP A 234 7.78 4.24 -21.10
CA ASP A 234 7.56 3.20 -20.07
C ASP A 234 8.66 3.21 -18.99
N LYS A 235 9.91 3.57 -19.35
CA LYS A 235 11.01 3.77 -18.40
C LYS A 235 10.76 4.92 -17.42
N GLU A 236 10.22 6.05 -17.91
CA GLU A 236 9.87 7.18 -17.04
C GLU A 236 8.70 6.84 -16.12
N PHE A 237 7.72 6.08 -16.61
CA PHE A 237 6.61 5.59 -15.78
C PHE A 237 7.09 4.65 -14.68
N HIS A 238 8.01 3.74 -14.99
CA HIS A 238 8.68 2.91 -13.99
C HIS A 238 9.39 3.75 -12.93
N GLN A 239 10.19 4.75 -13.35
CA GLN A 239 10.89 5.65 -12.43
C GLN A 239 9.92 6.39 -11.49
N LEU A 240 8.81 6.90 -12.02
CA LEU A 240 7.78 7.58 -11.21
C LEU A 240 7.15 6.65 -10.17
N SER A 241 6.90 5.39 -10.53
CA SER A 241 6.44 4.36 -9.58
C SER A 241 7.47 4.09 -8.48
N GLN A 242 8.76 3.99 -8.83
CA GLN A 242 9.84 3.81 -7.84
C GLN A 242 10.02 5.05 -6.95
N TYR A 243 9.93 6.26 -7.50
CA TYR A 243 10.02 7.50 -6.71
C TYR A 243 8.86 7.62 -5.73
N ALA A 244 7.64 7.23 -6.10
CA ALA A 244 6.52 7.17 -5.16
C ALA A 244 6.80 6.17 -4.03
N LYS A 245 7.40 5.01 -4.32
CA LYS A 245 7.82 4.04 -3.29
C LYS A 245 8.87 4.62 -2.34
N ILE A 246 9.86 5.35 -2.86
CA ILE A 246 10.88 6.04 -2.04
C ILE A 246 10.22 7.10 -1.17
N MET A 247 9.29 7.89 -1.73
CA MET A 247 8.56 8.91 -0.99
C MET A 247 7.74 8.32 0.17
N MET A 248 7.12 7.15 -0.01
CA MET A 248 6.45 6.44 1.09
C MET A 248 7.43 6.10 2.24
N ALA A 249 8.65 5.65 1.91
CA ALA A 249 9.69 5.38 2.91
C ALA A 249 10.17 6.66 3.62
N LEU A 250 10.34 7.77 2.88
CA LEU A 250 10.67 9.08 3.44
C LEU A 250 9.59 9.59 4.41
N GLY A 251 8.30 9.38 4.08
CA GLY A 251 7.19 9.69 4.97
C GLY A 251 7.23 8.91 6.28
N LEU A 252 7.59 7.62 6.24
CA LEU A 252 7.79 6.82 7.45
C LEU A 252 8.96 7.32 8.29
N ILE A 253 10.08 7.70 7.66
CA ILE A 253 11.24 8.27 8.36
C ILE A 253 10.85 9.57 9.06
N PHE A 254 10.07 10.43 8.41
CA PHE A 254 9.58 11.66 9.03
C PHE A 254 8.79 11.36 10.32
N VAL A 255 7.94 10.33 10.32
CA VAL A 255 7.17 9.93 11.50
C VAL A 255 8.06 9.35 12.60
N LEU A 256 9.13 8.64 12.26
CA LEU A 256 10.02 8.06 13.27
C LEU A 256 10.93 9.11 13.94
N LEU A 257 11.19 10.22 13.27
CA LEU A 257 12.05 11.29 13.77
C LEU A 257 11.32 12.28 14.68
N ASN A 258 9.99 12.24 14.75
CA ASN A 258 9.15 13.27 15.36
C ASN A 258 8.02 12.66 16.20
#